data_AF-A0A5J5F148-F1
#
_entry.id   AF-A0A5J5F148-F1
#
_cell.length_a   1.000
_cell.length_b   1.000
_cell.length_c   1.000
_cell.angle_alpha   90.00
_cell.angle_beta   90.00
_cell.angle_gamma   90.00
#
_symmetry.space_group_name_H-M   'P 1'
#
loop_
_entity.id
_entity.type
_entity.pdbx_description
1 polymer ?
#
loop_
_entity_poly.entity_id
_entity_poly.type
_entity_poly.pdbx_seq_one_letter_code
_entity_poly.pdbx_strand_id
1 'polypeptide(L)'
;VRIDVSIRLRRGIYVDNLLIVKRILKNNPKSIFNPDIGGNTSLHLAAEWGRLDIVQYLVTQTAHEADGVSKNGMDYTPLMLAAREGHEDVVAFLAGKFEQCIDWRNRQGYTALMLAAMGGRDGVVNILLGQGADKEVSDILGNTALHYASAYVERGASVDHQNRQGWMPISYSCTFEAQRYFEQLVQD
;
A
#
# COMPACT_ATOMS: atom_id res chain seq x y z
N VAL A 1 16.78 -18.34 -26.89
CA VAL A 1 16.94 -17.87 -25.49
C VAL A 1 15.66 -18.21 -24.74
N ARG A 2 15.70 -19.12 -23.75
CA ARG A 2 14.52 -19.37 -22.89
C ARG A 2 14.35 -18.12 -22.01
N ILE A 3 13.32 -17.33 -22.27
CA ILE A 3 12.94 -16.24 -21.37
C ILE A 3 12.56 -16.89 -20.04
N ASP A 4 13.16 -16.42 -18.95
CA ASP A 4 12.87 -16.85 -17.58
C ASP A 4 11.34 -16.84 -17.34
N VAL A 5 10.83 -17.92 -16.73
CA VAL A 5 9.41 -18.07 -16.44
C VAL A 5 8.87 -16.89 -15.62
N SER A 6 9.70 -16.34 -14.74
CA SER A 6 9.40 -15.19 -13.88
C SER A 6 9.22 -13.92 -14.72
N ILE A 7 10.04 -13.71 -15.75
CA ILE A 7 9.88 -12.57 -16.67
C ILE A 7 8.55 -12.68 -17.44
N ARG A 8 8.20 -13.89 -17.90
CA ARG A 8 6.93 -14.11 -18.60
C ARG A 8 5.72 -13.90 -17.69
N LEU A 9 5.81 -14.36 -16.44
CA LEU A 9 4.78 -14.16 -15.42
C LEU A 9 4.57 -12.67 -15.16
N ARG A 10 5.65 -11.93 -14.86
CA ARG A 10 5.62 -10.48 -14.65
C ARG A 10 5.03 -9.73 -15.83
N ARG A 11 5.43 -10.08 -17.06
CA ARG A 11 4.84 -9.48 -18.27
C ARG A 11 3.33 -9.75 -18.36
N GLY A 12 2.88 -10.96 -18.03
CA GLY A 12 1.47 -11.32 -18.00
C GLY A 12 0.67 -10.48 -17.00
N ILE A 13 1.24 -10.18 -15.84
CA ILE A 13 0.65 -9.30 -14.83
C ILE A 13 0.62 -7.85 -15.33
N TYR A 14 1.71 -7.37 -15.94
CA TYR A 14 1.81 -6.01 -16.46
C TYR A 14 0.73 -5.70 -17.52
N VAL A 15 0.53 -6.63 -18.46
CA VAL A 15 -0.49 -6.51 -19.52
C VAL A 15 -1.89 -6.93 -19.07
N ASP A 16 -2.09 -7.16 -17.76
CA ASP A 16 -3.37 -7.55 -17.17
C ASP A 16 -4.01 -8.79 -17.78
N ASN A 17 -3.21 -9.81 -18.08
CA ASN A 17 -3.67 -11.03 -18.72
C ASN A 17 -3.72 -12.20 -17.74
N LEU A 18 -4.84 -12.31 -17.03
CA LEU A 18 -5.09 -13.37 -16.06
C LEU A 18 -4.95 -14.78 -16.67
N LEU A 19 -5.33 -14.97 -17.94
CA LEU A 19 -5.23 -16.28 -18.60
C LEU A 19 -3.77 -16.73 -18.77
N ILE A 20 -2.88 -15.81 -19.15
CA ILE A 20 -1.44 -16.07 -19.24
C ILE A 20 -0.88 -16.37 -17.84
N VAL A 21 -1.25 -15.58 -16.83
CA VAL A 21 -0.84 -15.80 -15.44
C VAL A 21 -1.25 -17.18 -14.95
N LYS A 22 -2.53 -17.54 -15.09
CA LYS A 22 -3.08 -18.87 -14.76
C LYS A 22 -2.31 -20.00 -15.45
N ARG A 23 -2.07 -19.86 -16.76
CA ARG A 23 -1.36 -20.88 -17.55
C ARG A 23 0.09 -21.04 -17.10
N ILE A 24 0.78 -19.96 -16.77
CA ILE A 24 2.17 -20.01 -16.30
C ILE A 24 2.23 -20.69 -14.93
N LEU A 25 1.40 -20.27 -13.98
CA LEU A 25 1.38 -20.80 -12.61
C LEU A 25 0.93 -22.26 -12.55
N LYS A 26 0.00 -22.68 -13.41
CA LYS A 26 -0.38 -24.10 -13.55
C LYS A 26 0.83 -24.99 -13.89
N ASN A 27 1.75 -24.48 -14.72
CA ASN A 27 2.92 -25.23 -15.16
C ASN A 27 4.15 -25.03 -14.25
N ASN A 28 4.20 -23.91 -13.50
CA ASN A 28 5.34 -23.52 -12.68
C ASN A 28 4.85 -22.80 -11.40
N PRO A 29 4.22 -23.51 -10.45
CA PRO A 29 3.56 -22.87 -9.30
C PRO A 29 4.54 -22.06 -8.45
N LYS A 30 5.76 -22.57 -8.23
CA LYS A 30 6.81 -21.89 -7.46
C LYS A 30 7.25 -20.54 -8.04
N SER A 31 6.99 -20.27 -9.32
CA SER A 31 7.35 -18.99 -9.95
C SER A 31 6.60 -17.79 -9.37
N ILE A 32 5.50 -18.02 -8.65
CA ILE A 32 4.74 -16.97 -7.95
C ILE A 32 5.60 -16.20 -6.92
N PHE A 33 6.54 -16.89 -6.28
CA PHE A 33 7.42 -16.36 -5.22
C PHE A 33 8.73 -15.79 -5.74
N ASN A 34 9.04 -15.96 -7.01
CA ASN A 34 10.31 -15.49 -7.57
C ASN A 34 10.36 -13.96 -7.56
N PRO A 35 11.27 -13.34 -6.78
CA PRO A 35 11.38 -11.89 -6.74
C PRO A 35 11.99 -11.32 -8.03
N ASP A 36 11.73 -10.04 -8.31
CA ASP A 36 12.53 -9.25 -9.23
C ASP A 36 13.79 -8.68 -8.56
N ILE A 37 14.51 -7.81 -9.27
CA ILE A 37 15.74 -7.18 -8.77
C ILE A 37 15.47 -6.32 -7.52
N GLY A 38 14.26 -5.78 -7.37
CA GLY A 38 13.82 -5.02 -6.19
C GLY A 38 13.24 -5.89 -5.08
N GLY A 39 13.23 -7.22 -5.24
CA GLY A 39 12.61 -8.13 -4.28
C GLY A 39 11.09 -8.25 -4.44
N ASN A 40 10.47 -7.68 -5.48
CA ASN A 40 9.03 -7.74 -5.67
C ASN A 40 8.62 -9.11 -6.21
N THR A 41 7.71 -9.77 -5.50
CA THR A 41 7.04 -10.98 -5.98
C THR A 41 5.92 -10.64 -6.96
N SER A 42 5.30 -11.66 -7.55
CA SER A 42 4.15 -11.49 -8.45
C SER A 42 3.01 -10.70 -7.81
N LEU A 43 2.77 -10.89 -6.51
CA LEU A 43 1.70 -10.19 -5.80
C LEU A 43 2.02 -8.71 -5.56
N HIS A 44 3.29 -8.38 -5.25
CA HIS A 44 3.73 -6.98 -5.13
C HIS A 44 3.43 -6.20 -6.42
N LEU A 45 3.81 -6.78 -7.57
CA LEU A 45 3.63 -6.14 -8.87
C LEU A 45 2.15 -6.05 -9.27
N ALA A 46 1.36 -7.09 -8.98
CA ALA A 46 -0.08 -7.06 -9.24
C ALA A 46 -0.78 -5.98 -8.40
N ALA A 47 -0.34 -5.80 -7.14
CA ALA A 47 -0.87 -4.78 -6.26
C ALA A 47 -0.43 -3.37 -6.65
N GLU A 48 0.84 -3.17 -7.00
CA GLU A 48 1.37 -1.90 -7.51
C GLU A 48 0.66 -1.45 -8.80
N TRP A 49 0.28 -2.39 -9.68
CA TRP A 49 -0.40 -2.07 -10.93
C TRP A 49 -1.93 -2.15 -10.88
N GLY A 50 -2.53 -2.36 -9.71
CA GLY A 50 -3.99 -2.33 -9.55
C GLY A 50 -4.72 -3.49 -10.24
N ARG A 51 -4.08 -4.67 -10.38
CA ARG A 51 -4.64 -5.81 -11.12
C ARG A 51 -5.50 -6.69 -10.22
N LEU A 52 -6.69 -6.23 -9.85
CA LEU A 52 -7.55 -6.89 -8.85
C LEU A 52 -7.77 -8.38 -9.11
N ASP A 53 -8.21 -8.77 -10.31
CA ASP A 53 -8.48 -10.18 -10.64
C ASP A 53 -7.23 -11.06 -10.50
N ILE A 54 -6.07 -10.50 -10.83
CA ILE A 54 -4.78 -11.17 -10.69
C ILE A 54 -4.39 -11.23 -9.21
N VAL A 55 -4.54 -10.16 -8.44
CA VAL A 55 -4.31 -10.13 -6.99
C VAL A 55 -5.15 -11.20 -6.30
N GLN A 56 -6.46 -11.25 -6.57
CA GLN A 56 -7.37 -12.25 -6.01
C GLN A 56 -6.90 -13.66 -6.36
N TYR A 57 -6.57 -13.91 -7.63
CA TYR A 57 -6.06 -15.20 -8.05
C TYR A 57 -4.76 -15.56 -7.33
N LEU A 58 -3.76 -14.67 -7.30
CA LEU A 58 -2.48 -14.92 -6.64
C LEU A 58 -2.65 -15.21 -5.15
N VAL A 59 -3.50 -14.45 -4.45
CA VAL A 59 -3.82 -14.69 -3.03
C VAL A 59 -4.44 -16.08 -2.82
N THR A 60 -5.31 -16.55 -3.72
CA THR A 60 -5.84 -17.93 -3.61
C THR A 60 -4.76 -19.01 -3.79
N GLN A 61 -3.70 -18.71 -4.54
CA GLN A 61 -2.59 -19.64 -4.75
C GLN A 61 -1.58 -19.60 -3.60
N THR A 62 -1.46 -18.48 -2.88
CA THR A 62 -0.52 -18.31 -1.75
C THR A 62 -1.17 -18.51 -0.39
N ALA A 63 -2.50 -18.66 -0.29
CA ALA A 63 -3.21 -18.80 0.99
C ALA A 63 -2.74 -19.96 1.89
N HIS A 64 -1.99 -20.92 1.33
CA HIS A 64 -1.40 -22.04 2.08
C HIS A 64 0.04 -21.78 2.56
N GLU A 65 0.66 -20.69 2.12
CA GLU A 65 2.04 -20.32 2.43
C GLU A 65 2.07 -18.96 3.14
N ALA A 66 2.86 -18.84 4.21
CA ALA A 66 2.97 -17.61 5.00
C ALA A 66 3.53 -16.39 4.21
N ASP A 67 3.88 -16.58 2.93
CA ASP A 67 4.56 -15.61 2.07
C ASP A 67 3.61 -14.73 1.24
N GLY A 68 2.30 -14.99 1.29
CA GLY A 68 1.28 -14.27 0.53
C GLY A 68 1.15 -12.77 0.84
N VAL A 69 1.85 -12.26 1.84
CA VAL A 69 1.92 -10.82 2.21
C VAL A 69 3.33 -10.42 2.63
N SER A 70 4.33 -11.20 2.19
CA SER A 70 5.73 -10.94 2.49
C SER A 70 6.16 -9.55 2.04
N LYS A 71 7.24 -9.09 2.66
CA LYS A 71 7.89 -7.82 2.39
C LYS A 71 8.90 -7.98 1.25
N ASN A 72 8.96 -7.02 0.33
CA ASN A 72 9.99 -7.00 -0.72
C ASN A 72 11.38 -6.60 -0.17
N GLY A 73 12.35 -6.41 -1.07
CA GLY A 73 13.74 -6.07 -0.71
C GLY A 73 13.92 -4.73 0.00
N MET A 74 12.88 -3.89 0.07
CA MET A 74 12.82 -2.61 0.80
C MET A 74 11.78 -2.61 1.92
N ASP A 75 11.30 -3.78 2.31
CA ASP A 75 10.28 -4.01 3.33
C ASP A 75 8.87 -3.46 2.99
N TYR A 76 8.57 -3.25 1.71
CA TYR A 76 7.21 -2.91 1.29
C TYR A 76 6.36 -4.16 1.20
N THR A 77 5.11 -4.08 1.66
CA THR A 77 4.08 -5.11 1.42
C THR A 77 3.33 -4.81 0.13
N PRO A 78 2.60 -5.79 -0.45
CA PRO A 78 1.69 -5.53 -1.56
C PRO A 78 0.64 -4.46 -1.23
N LEU A 79 0.11 -4.46 0.00
CA LEU A 79 -0.85 -3.45 0.48
C LEU A 79 -0.26 -2.04 0.44
N MET A 80 1.00 -1.86 0.88
CA MET A 80 1.69 -0.57 0.81
C MET A 80 1.83 -0.05 -0.63
N LEU A 81 2.14 -0.93 -1.58
CA LEU A 81 2.28 -0.54 -2.99
C LEU A 81 0.92 -0.14 -3.59
N ALA A 82 -0.13 -0.93 -3.35
CA ALA A 82 -1.49 -0.57 -3.78
C ALA A 82 -1.95 0.76 -3.16
N ALA A 83 -1.66 0.98 -1.87
CA ALA A 83 -2.03 2.19 -1.17
C ALA A 83 -1.30 3.44 -1.70
N ARG A 84 0.00 3.33 -2.00
CA ARG A 84 0.81 4.40 -2.61
C ARG A 84 0.25 4.82 -3.97
N GLU A 85 -0.10 3.84 -4.79
CA GLU A 85 -0.59 4.08 -6.16
C GLU A 85 -2.08 4.47 -6.21
N GLY A 86 -2.85 4.20 -5.15
CA GLY A 86 -4.25 4.62 -5.03
C GLY A 86 -5.27 3.59 -5.51
N HIS A 87 -4.91 2.31 -5.57
CA HIS A 87 -5.80 1.25 -6.07
C HIS A 87 -6.78 0.78 -4.99
N GLU A 88 -7.87 1.52 -4.83
CA GLU A 88 -8.89 1.32 -3.77
C GLU A 88 -9.44 -0.11 -3.69
N ASP A 89 -9.75 -0.71 -4.83
CA ASP A 89 -10.31 -2.06 -4.93
C ASP A 89 -9.33 -3.15 -4.45
N VAL A 90 -8.06 -3.02 -4.84
CA VAL A 90 -6.96 -3.88 -4.39
C VAL A 90 -6.69 -3.67 -2.90
N VAL A 91 -6.70 -2.43 -2.42
CA VAL A 91 -6.50 -2.11 -1.00
C VAL A 91 -7.61 -2.72 -0.16
N ALA A 92 -8.88 -2.53 -0.54
CA ALA A 92 -10.02 -3.10 0.17
C ALA A 92 -9.92 -4.63 0.25
N PHE A 93 -9.57 -5.27 -0.87
CA PHE A 93 -9.41 -6.73 -0.90
C PHE A 93 -8.24 -7.20 -0.01
N LEU A 94 -7.07 -6.56 -0.11
CA LEU A 94 -5.89 -6.98 0.65
C LEU A 94 -6.04 -6.68 2.16
N ALA A 95 -6.56 -5.51 2.53
CA ALA A 95 -6.77 -5.14 3.93
C ALA A 95 -7.79 -6.08 4.60
N GLY A 96 -8.92 -6.37 3.94
CA GLY A 96 -9.92 -7.31 4.49
C GLY A 96 -9.48 -8.78 4.46
N LYS A 97 -8.42 -9.14 3.74
CA LYS A 97 -7.84 -10.49 3.78
C LYS A 97 -6.70 -10.62 4.78
N PHE A 98 -5.99 -9.53 5.03
CA PHE A 98 -4.74 -9.53 5.78
C PHE A 98 -4.72 -8.40 6.81
N GLU A 99 -5.72 -8.38 7.69
CA GLU A 99 -5.89 -7.38 8.75
C GLU A 99 -4.63 -7.24 9.62
N GLN A 100 -3.91 -8.35 9.88
CA GLN A 100 -2.69 -8.37 10.68
C GLN A 100 -1.52 -7.61 10.04
N CYS A 101 -1.62 -7.25 8.75
CA CYS A 101 -0.57 -6.59 7.97
C CYS A 101 -0.84 -5.11 7.72
N ILE A 102 -1.99 -4.57 8.16
CA ILE A 102 -2.42 -3.20 7.88
C ILE A 102 -1.39 -2.17 8.39
N ASP A 103 -0.92 -2.33 9.62
CA ASP A 103 0.03 -1.42 10.27
C ASP A 103 1.49 -1.90 10.18
N TRP A 104 1.80 -2.85 9.29
CA TRP A 104 3.19 -3.21 9.04
C TRP A 104 3.96 -1.99 8.54
N ARG A 105 5.26 -1.99 8.81
CA ARG A 105 6.15 -0.86 8.56
C ARG A 105 7.29 -1.27 7.64
N ASN A 106 7.59 -0.46 6.64
CA ASN A 106 8.80 -0.65 5.84
C ASN A 106 10.06 -0.18 6.61
N ARG A 107 11.23 -0.18 5.95
CA ARG A 107 12.51 0.22 6.57
C ARG A 107 12.53 1.66 7.08
N GLN A 108 11.74 2.54 6.47
CA GLN A 108 11.59 3.93 6.86
C GLN A 108 10.49 4.12 7.92
N GLY A 109 9.81 3.05 8.32
CA GLY A 109 8.72 3.12 9.28
C GLY A 109 7.38 3.46 8.66
N TYR A 110 7.25 3.53 7.33
CA TYR A 110 6.00 3.87 6.66
C TYR A 110 5.01 2.72 6.69
N THR A 111 3.76 3.04 7.03
CA THR A 111 2.59 2.17 6.88
C THR A 111 1.88 2.42 5.54
N ALA A 112 0.94 1.55 5.18
CA ALA A 112 0.10 1.76 4.01
C ALA A 112 -0.68 3.09 4.10
N LEU A 113 -1.17 3.44 5.30
CA LEU A 113 -1.91 4.67 5.55
C LEU A 113 -1.04 5.92 5.32
N MET A 114 0.21 5.93 5.78
CA MET A 114 1.14 7.04 5.52
C MET A 114 1.42 7.22 4.03
N LEU A 115 1.62 6.11 3.29
CA LEU A 115 1.88 6.16 1.85
C LEU A 115 0.66 6.67 1.07
N ALA A 116 -0.55 6.28 1.47
CA ALA A 116 -1.80 6.79 0.91
C ALA A 116 -1.96 8.29 1.18
N ALA A 117 -1.72 8.72 2.43
CA ALA A 117 -1.80 10.13 2.82
C ALA A 117 -0.77 10.99 2.07
N MET A 118 0.48 10.51 1.95
CA MET A 118 1.52 11.19 1.18
C MET A 118 1.17 11.34 -0.30
N GLY A 119 0.42 10.38 -0.86
CA GLY A 119 -0.06 10.41 -2.24
C GLY A 119 -1.39 11.17 -2.47
N GLY A 120 -2.03 11.68 -1.40
CA GLY A 120 -3.36 12.29 -1.48
C GLY A 120 -4.45 11.31 -1.95
N ARG A 121 -4.37 10.04 -1.52
CA ARG A 121 -5.27 8.96 -1.95
C ARG A 121 -6.47 8.83 -0.99
N ASP A 122 -7.35 9.81 -0.98
CA ASP A 122 -8.45 9.92 0.01
C ASP A 122 -9.32 8.65 0.11
N GLY A 123 -9.70 8.05 -1.02
CA GLY A 123 -10.48 6.81 -1.02
C GLY A 123 -9.74 5.64 -0.35
N VAL A 124 -8.44 5.52 -0.59
CA VAL A 124 -7.59 4.52 0.08
C VAL A 124 -7.44 4.82 1.57
N VAL A 125 -7.27 6.10 1.96
CA VAL A 125 -7.21 6.51 3.36
C VAL A 125 -8.49 6.08 4.10
N ASN A 126 -9.65 6.36 3.52
CA ASN A 126 -10.95 5.94 4.07
C ASN A 126 -11.06 4.44 4.24
N ILE A 127 -10.66 3.67 3.22
CA ILE A 127 -10.68 2.22 3.29
C ILE A 127 -9.77 1.71 4.42
N LEU A 128 -8.54 2.21 4.51
CA LEU A 128 -7.59 1.77 5.54
C LEU A 128 -8.06 2.12 6.95
N LEU A 129 -8.58 3.32 7.17
CA LEU A 129 -9.15 3.73 8.46
C LEU A 129 -10.39 2.88 8.82
N GLY A 130 -11.28 2.64 7.86
CA GLY A 130 -12.45 1.77 8.05
C GLY A 130 -12.09 0.30 8.32
N GLN A 131 -10.88 -0.13 7.95
CA GLN A 131 -10.31 -1.45 8.25
C GLN A 131 -9.48 -1.47 9.55
N GLY A 132 -9.48 -0.37 10.31
CA GLY A 132 -8.83 -0.29 11.62
C GLY A 132 -7.35 0.07 11.60
N ALA A 133 -6.84 0.68 10.53
CA ALA A 133 -5.46 1.17 10.51
C ALA A 133 -5.20 2.21 11.62
N ASP A 134 -4.11 2.04 12.35
CA ASP A 134 -3.75 2.96 13.43
C ASP A 134 -3.14 4.26 12.85
N LYS A 135 -3.91 5.34 12.97
CA LYS A 135 -3.55 6.69 12.49
C LYS A 135 -2.43 7.35 13.29
N GLU A 136 -2.14 6.88 14.50
CA GLU A 136 -1.12 7.42 15.40
C GLU A 136 0.25 6.76 15.21
N VAL A 137 0.34 5.73 14.36
CA VAL A 137 1.63 5.15 13.98
C VAL A 137 2.50 6.24 13.36
N SER A 138 3.74 6.36 13.83
CA SER A 138 4.70 7.38 13.37
C SER A 138 5.91 6.73 12.70
N ASP A 139 6.44 7.29 11.62
CA ASP A 139 7.66 6.80 10.94
C ASP A 139 8.93 6.95 11.82
N ILE A 140 10.12 6.71 11.25
CA ILE A 140 11.39 6.88 12.00
C ILE A 140 11.66 8.33 12.43
N LEU A 141 11.08 9.31 11.75
CA LEU A 141 11.18 10.74 12.05
C LEU A 141 10.10 11.22 13.03
N GLY A 142 9.13 10.36 13.37
CA GLY A 142 7.99 10.71 14.21
C GLY A 142 6.83 11.35 13.45
N ASN A 143 6.82 11.28 12.12
CA ASN A 143 5.71 11.74 11.29
C ASN A 143 4.63 10.67 11.21
N THR A 144 3.40 11.03 11.52
CA THR A 144 2.20 10.19 11.34
C THR A 144 1.59 10.39 9.95
N ALA A 145 0.57 9.60 9.60
CA ALA A 145 -0.17 9.80 8.35
C ALA A 145 -0.72 11.23 8.21
N LEU A 146 -1.11 11.86 9.32
CA LEU A 146 -1.59 13.25 9.34
C LEU A 146 -0.50 14.25 8.93
N HIS A 147 0.76 14.01 9.30
CA HIS A 147 1.87 14.88 8.87
C HIS A 147 2.05 14.84 7.34
N TYR A 148 1.90 13.67 6.74
CA TYR A 148 1.98 13.50 5.28
C TYR A 148 0.74 14.03 4.55
N ALA A 149 -0.45 13.84 5.13
CA ALA A 149 -1.68 14.44 4.61
C ALA A 149 -1.56 15.97 4.63
N SER A 150 -1.07 16.55 5.73
CA SER A 150 -0.88 17.99 5.86
C SER A 150 0.14 18.54 4.88
N ALA A 151 1.22 17.80 4.55
CA ALA A 151 2.15 18.22 3.50
C ALA A 151 1.53 18.21 2.09
N TYR A 152 0.56 17.32 1.84
CA TYR A 152 -0.23 17.32 0.60
C TYR A 152 -1.25 18.46 0.60
N VAL A 153 -1.91 18.64 1.74
CA VAL A 153 -2.92 19.65 1.98
C VAL A 153 -2.30 21.03 2.21
N GLU A 154 -1.01 21.24 2.48
CA GLU A 154 -0.34 22.57 2.49
C GLU A 154 -0.31 23.26 1.10
N ARG A 155 -1.01 22.68 0.12
CA ARG A 155 -1.76 23.40 -0.93
C ARG A 155 -3.16 23.91 -0.49
N GLY A 156 -3.39 24.20 0.81
CA GLY A 156 -4.74 24.25 1.44
C GLY A 156 -4.95 23.73 2.90
N ALA A 157 -3.96 23.82 3.82
CA ALA A 157 -4.04 23.82 5.31
C ALA A 157 -4.19 22.54 6.20
N SER A 158 -4.15 22.70 7.55
CA SER A 158 -3.58 21.72 8.52
C SER A 158 -4.17 21.77 9.97
N VAL A 159 -3.74 20.80 10.84
CA VAL A 159 -4.16 20.42 12.24
C VAL A 159 -3.00 19.97 13.17
N ASP A 160 -3.26 19.74 14.49
CA ASP A 160 -2.39 19.92 15.70
C ASP A 160 -1.55 18.74 16.32
N HIS A 161 -0.66 18.00 15.63
CA HIS A 161 0.27 17.04 16.31
C HIS A 161 1.75 17.30 16.02
N GLN A 162 2.66 17.46 17.01
CA GLN A 162 4.10 17.73 16.75
C GLN A 162 4.97 16.46 16.53
N ASN A 163 5.94 16.48 15.61
CA ASN A 163 6.92 15.39 15.36
C ASN A 163 8.20 15.50 16.24
N ARG A 164 9.19 14.59 16.08
CA ARG A 164 10.43 14.57 16.89
C ARG A 164 11.35 15.78 16.71
N GLN A 165 11.17 16.55 15.63
CA GLN A 165 11.87 17.81 15.41
C GLN A 165 11.11 19.01 16.01
N GLY A 166 10.02 18.76 16.73
CA GLY A 166 9.12 19.80 17.25
C GLY A 166 8.27 20.45 16.17
N TRP A 167 8.26 19.93 14.94
CA TRP A 167 7.46 20.47 13.86
C TRP A 167 6.04 19.98 13.97
N MET A 168 5.13 20.93 14.12
CA MET A 168 3.71 20.69 13.93
C MET A 168 3.43 20.67 12.41
N PRO A 169 2.47 19.87 11.93
CA PRO A 169 2.02 19.86 10.55
C PRO A 169 1.57 21.23 10.03
N ILE A 170 1.44 22.24 10.89
CA ILE A 170 0.89 23.59 10.66
C ILE A 170 1.95 24.71 10.62
N SER A 171 3.25 24.43 10.73
CA SER A 171 4.22 25.54 10.90
C SER A 171 4.45 26.44 9.67
N TYR A 172 3.67 26.30 8.60
CA TYR A 172 3.61 27.27 7.51
C TYR A 172 2.15 27.70 7.17
N SER A 173 1.65 28.70 7.92
CA SER A 173 0.61 29.67 7.54
C SER A 173 -0.66 29.18 6.78
N CYS A 174 -1.73 28.96 7.56
CA CYS A 174 -3.16 29.27 7.27
C CYS A 174 -4.04 28.24 6.51
N THR A 175 -5.02 27.63 7.20
CA THR A 175 -6.50 27.82 7.05
C THR A 175 -7.34 26.70 7.74
N PHE A 176 -8.53 27.09 8.20
CA PHE A 176 -9.47 26.39 9.09
C PHE A 176 -10.29 25.26 8.43
N GLU A 177 -10.15 25.04 7.11
CA GLU A 177 -11.02 24.15 6.32
C GLU A 177 -10.50 22.72 6.23
N ALA A 178 -9.18 22.51 6.25
CA ALA A 178 -8.57 21.18 6.23
C ALA A 178 -8.79 20.40 7.53
N GLN A 179 -8.79 21.10 8.66
CA GLN A 179 -9.16 20.55 9.97
C GLN A 179 -10.54 19.92 9.93
N ARG A 180 -11.52 20.62 9.34
CA ARG A 180 -12.91 20.16 9.26
C ARG A 180 -13.08 18.97 8.31
N TYR A 181 -12.32 18.90 7.23
CA TYR A 181 -12.35 17.77 6.28
C TYR A 181 -11.84 16.48 6.93
N PHE A 182 -10.71 16.54 7.64
CA PHE A 182 -10.16 15.36 8.30
C PHE A 182 -10.97 14.97 9.57
N GLU A 183 -11.50 15.94 10.32
CA GLU A 183 -12.40 15.67 11.45
C GLU A 183 -13.75 15.09 11.00
N GLN A 184 -14.29 15.48 9.84
CA GLN A 184 -15.48 14.85 9.25
C GLN A 184 -15.21 13.43 8.74
N LEU A 185 -14.00 13.16 8.25
CA LEU A 185 -13.58 11.81 7.86
C LEU A 185 -13.40 10.86 9.06
N VAL A 186 -13.21 11.41 10.27
CA VAL A 186 -12.86 10.69 11.50
C VAL A 186 -14.06 10.54 12.46
N GLN A 187 -15.22 11.17 12.16
CA GLN A 187 -16.38 11.22 13.07
C GLN A 187 -17.51 10.20 12.80
N ASP A 188 -17.40 9.31 11.81
CA ASP A 188 -18.30 8.14 11.65
C ASP A 188 -17.54 6.82 11.89
#